data_AF-A0A072TEF9-F1
#
_entry.id   AF-A0A072TEF9-F1
#
_cell.length_a   1.000
_cell.length_b   1.000
_cell.length_c   1.000
_cell.angle_alpha   90.00
_cell.angle_beta   90.00
_cell.angle_gamma   90.00
#
_symmetry.space_group_name_H-M   'P 1'
#
loop_
_entity.id
_entity.type
_entity.pdbx_description
1 polymer ?
#
loop_
_entity_poly.entity_id
_entity_poly.type
_entity_poly.pdbx_seq_one_letter_code
_entity_poly.pdbx_strand_id
1 'polypeptide(L)'
;MIVVNYNDEEKHFAAEEISSMVLAKMRETAEAFLGSTVEDVVITVPAYFNDSQRQSTRDAGAIAGLNVLGILNEPTAAAIAYGFDTKPSHGHRNVFIFDLGGGTLDVSVLKFENGDINVKAIVGDTHLRGQDFDNAMVNHFVKVFLRKYKIDISGDPRAVRRLKTACERSKRILSVNT
;
A
#
# COMPACT_ATOMS: atom_id res chain seq x y z
N MET A 1 -5.22 -15.51 -13.39
CA MET A 1 -6.31 -14.64 -13.85
C MET A 1 -7.31 -14.47 -12.72
N ILE A 2 -7.73 -13.23 -12.48
CA ILE A 2 -8.76 -12.84 -11.52
C ILE A 2 -10.07 -12.72 -12.29
N VAL A 3 -11.12 -13.39 -11.80
CA VAL A 3 -12.41 -13.47 -12.48
C VAL A 3 -13.44 -12.62 -11.74
N VAL A 4 -14.13 -11.74 -12.45
CA VAL A 4 -15.21 -10.89 -11.91
C VAL A 4 -16.38 -10.86 -12.87
N ASN A 5 -17.59 -10.68 -12.34
CA ASN A 5 -18.77 -10.37 -13.15
C ASN A 5 -18.92 -8.85 -13.26
N TYR A 6 -18.95 -8.32 -14.48
CA TYR A 6 -19.09 -6.90 -14.76
C TYR A 6 -20.07 -6.69 -15.92
N ASN A 7 -21.14 -5.93 -15.67
CA ASN A 7 -22.25 -5.72 -16.62
C ASN A 7 -22.83 -7.05 -17.15
N ASP A 8 -23.09 -7.99 -16.24
CA ASP A 8 -23.61 -9.33 -16.54
C ASP A 8 -22.71 -10.22 -17.41
N GLU A 9 -21.46 -9.83 -17.62
CA GLU A 9 -20.44 -10.61 -18.33
C GLU A 9 -19.32 -11.05 -17.39
N GLU A 10 -18.88 -12.30 -17.55
CA GLU A 10 -17.67 -12.79 -16.89
C GLU A 10 -16.42 -12.20 -17.57
N LYS A 11 -15.60 -11.51 -16.79
CA LYS A 11 -14.33 -10.94 -17.23
C LYS A 11 -13.15 -11.55 -16.50
N HIS A 12 -12.07 -11.74 -17.24
CA HIS A 12 -10.81 -12.30 -16.77
C HIS A 12 -9.76 -11.20 -16.83
N PHE A 13 -9.09 -10.95 -15.72
CA PHE A 13 -8.04 -9.93 -15.63
C PHE A 13 -6.73 -10.51 -15.10
N ALA A 14 -5.62 -10.06 -15.66
CA ALA A 14 -4.31 -10.15 -15.03
C ALA A 14 -4.21 -9.16 -13.85
N ALA A 15 -3.23 -9.34 -12.97
CA ALA A 15 -3.05 -8.44 -11.83
C ALA A 15 -2.67 -7.04 -12.29
N GLU A 16 -1.85 -6.96 -13.33
CA GLU A 16 -1.36 -5.75 -13.99
C GLU A 16 -2.50 -4.94 -14.61
N GLU A 17 -3.51 -5.60 -15.18
CA GLU A 17 -4.71 -4.95 -15.72
C GLU A 17 -5.57 -4.33 -14.62
N ILE A 18 -5.67 -4.96 -13.45
CA ILE A 18 -6.38 -4.37 -12.31
C ILE A 18 -5.56 -3.21 -11.72
N SER A 19 -4.24 -3.38 -11.60
CA SER A 19 -3.35 -2.31 -11.15
C SER A 19 -3.37 -1.10 -12.08
N SER A 20 -3.46 -1.31 -13.40
CA SER A 20 -3.54 -0.22 -14.38
C SER A 20 -4.81 0.61 -14.23
N MET A 21 -5.94 0.00 -13.86
CA MET A 21 -7.18 0.73 -13.57
C MET A 21 -7.02 1.69 -12.38
N VAL A 22 -6.27 1.27 -11.34
CA VAL A 22 -5.94 2.14 -10.21
C VAL A 22 -5.02 3.29 -10.65
N LEU A 23 -3.98 2.99 -11.42
CA LEU A 23 -3.05 4.00 -11.93
C LEU A 23 -3.75 5.02 -12.86
N ALA A 24 -4.64 4.55 -13.73
CA ALA A 24 -5.47 5.42 -14.57
C ALA A 24 -6.35 6.34 -13.72
N LYS A 25 -6.95 5.82 -12.63
CA LYS A 25 -7.74 6.66 -11.72
C LYS A 25 -6.90 7.71 -11.00
N MET A 26 -5.66 7.36 -10.62
CA MET A 26 -4.72 8.32 -10.04
C MET A 26 -4.28 9.38 -11.05
N ARG A 27 -4.04 9.01 -12.31
CA ARG A 27 -3.77 9.96 -13.41
C ARG A 27 -4.93 10.95 -13.55
N GLU A 28 -6.16 10.48 -13.69
CA GLU A 28 -7.35 11.35 -13.77
C GLU A 28 -7.43 12.33 -12.61
N THR A 29 -7.10 11.87 -11.40
CA THR A 29 -7.12 12.69 -10.19
C THR A 29 -6.06 13.78 -10.23
N ALA A 30 -4.85 13.44 -10.67
CA ALA A 30 -3.75 14.39 -10.84
C ALA A 30 -4.03 15.41 -11.95
N GLU A 31 -4.53 14.96 -13.10
CA GLU A 31 -4.90 15.83 -14.23
C GLU A 31 -6.02 16.80 -13.86
N ALA A 32 -7.02 16.35 -13.12
CA ALA A 32 -8.09 17.21 -12.61
C ALA A 32 -7.56 18.29 -11.64
N PHE A 33 -6.53 17.97 -10.84
CA PHE A 33 -5.90 18.92 -9.93
C PHE A 33 -4.98 19.92 -10.67
N LEU A 34 -4.21 19.46 -11.64
CA LEU A 34 -3.21 20.26 -12.37
C LEU A 34 -3.81 21.08 -13.52
N GLY A 35 -4.93 20.62 -14.11
CA GLY A 35 -5.52 21.20 -15.31
C GLY A 35 -4.71 20.91 -16.59
N SER A 36 -3.80 19.94 -16.55
CA SER A 36 -2.95 19.53 -17.67
C SER A 36 -2.85 18.00 -17.73
N THR A 37 -2.42 17.47 -18.88
CA THR A 37 -2.16 16.04 -19.05
C THR A 37 -0.97 15.58 -18.21
N VAL A 38 -1.02 14.33 -17.74
CA VAL A 38 0.08 13.68 -17.01
C VAL A 38 0.53 12.47 -17.79
N GLU A 39 1.77 12.53 -18.29
CA GLU A 39 2.33 11.50 -19.17
C GLU A 39 3.44 10.69 -18.47
N ASP A 40 4.36 11.38 -17.80
CA ASP A 40 5.53 10.78 -17.17
C ASP A 40 5.30 10.48 -15.67
N VAL A 41 5.68 9.28 -15.23
CA VAL A 41 5.51 8.85 -13.83
C VAL A 41 6.71 8.08 -13.30
N VAL A 42 6.93 8.20 -11.99
CA VAL A 42 7.73 7.26 -11.20
C VAL A 42 6.76 6.56 -10.25
N ILE A 43 6.79 5.23 -10.24
CA ILE A 43 5.88 4.42 -9.40
C ILE A 43 6.68 3.79 -8.26
N THR A 44 6.16 3.88 -7.04
CA THR A 44 6.78 3.25 -5.88
C THR A 44 6.35 1.78 -5.73
N VAL A 45 7.25 0.95 -5.24
CA VAL A 45 6.98 -0.47 -4.90
C VAL A 45 7.63 -0.83 -3.56
N PRO A 46 7.13 -1.88 -2.87
CA PRO A 46 7.80 -2.42 -1.70
C PRO A 46 9.24 -2.83 -2.01
N ALA A 47 10.15 -2.67 -1.06
CA ALA A 47 11.57 -2.83 -1.34
C ALA A 47 11.97 -4.27 -1.71
N TYR A 48 11.22 -5.26 -1.21
CA TYR A 48 11.45 -6.68 -1.48
C TYR A 48 10.80 -7.19 -2.78
N PHE A 49 10.14 -6.33 -3.57
CA PHE A 49 9.61 -6.73 -4.88
C PHE A 49 10.74 -7.28 -5.76
N ASN A 50 10.51 -8.48 -6.30
CA ASN A 50 11.42 -9.10 -7.26
C ASN A 50 11.28 -8.47 -8.66
N ASP A 51 12.17 -8.83 -9.58
CA ASP A 51 12.22 -8.24 -10.92
C ASP A 51 10.92 -8.45 -11.71
N SER A 52 10.28 -9.62 -11.56
CA SER A 52 9.00 -9.91 -12.21
C SER A 52 7.90 -8.98 -11.71
N GLN A 53 7.79 -8.77 -10.39
CA GLN A 53 6.77 -7.88 -9.82
C GLN A 53 7.02 -6.42 -10.18
N ARG A 54 8.29 -5.99 -10.25
CA ARG A 54 8.66 -4.66 -10.73
C ARG A 54 8.29 -4.47 -12.18
N GLN A 55 8.48 -5.50 -13.01
CA GLN A 55 8.07 -5.47 -14.41
C GLN A 55 6.55 -5.40 -14.54
N SER A 56 5.81 -6.23 -13.80
CA SER A 56 4.35 -6.17 -13.71
C SER A 56 3.83 -4.76 -13.35
N THR A 57 4.48 -4.06 -12.43
CA THR A 57 4.11 -2.66 -12.10
C THR A 57 4.39 -1.68 -13.24
N ARG A 58 5.50 -1.86 -13.99
CA ARG A 58 5.77 -1.04 -15.20
C ARG A 58 4.74 -1.30 -16.27
N ASP A 59 4.41 -2.57 -16.50
CA ASP A 59 3.42 -2.98 -17.51
C ASP A 59 2.05 -2.41 -17.15
N ALA A 60 1.66 -2.42 -15.87
CA ALA A 60 0.44 -1.76 -15.40
C ALA A 60 0.44 -0.24 -15.71
N GLY A 61 1.57 0.45 -15.54
CA GLY A 61 1.72 1.85 -15.92
C GLY A 61 1.57 2.06 -17.44
N ALA A 62 2.18 1.20 -18.25
CA ALA A 62 2.05 1.24 -19.70
C ALA A 62 0.61 1.02 -20.17
N ILE A 63 -0.10 0.03 -19.59
CA ILE A 63 -1.52 -0.24 -19.87
C ILE A 63 -2.39 0.97 -19.50
N ALA A 64 -2.03 1.70 -18.43
CA ALA A 64 -2.71 2.93 -18.04
C ALA A 64 -2.42 4.12 -18.97
N GLY A 65 -1.51 3.98 -19.96
CA GLY A 65 -1.10 5.05 -20.86
C GLY A 65 -0.14 6.04 -20.20
N LEU A 66 0.71 5.56 -19.28
CA LEU A 66 1.73 6.35 -18.60
C LEU A 66 3.13 5.90 -19.05
N ASN A 67 4.03 6.86 -19.24
CA ASN A 67 5.45 6.59 -19.43
C ASN A 67 6.12 6.42 -18.07
N VAL A 68 6.46 5.17 -17.72
CA VAL A 68 7.09 4.84 -16.44
C VAL A 68 8.60 5.09 -16.50
N LEU A 69 9.03 6.27 -16.07
CA LEU A 69 10.43 6.68 -16.03
C LEU A 69 11.28 5.83 -15.07
N GLY A 70 10.65 5.32 -14.01
CA GLY A 70 11.35 4.54 -13.00
C GLY A 70 10.41 3.83 -12.02
N ILE A 71 10.94 2.77 -11.44
CA ILE A 71 10.34 2.10 -10.28
C ILE A 71 11.22 2.39 -9.08
N LEU A 72 10.64 3.01 -8.07
CA LEU A 72 11.34 3.46 -6.87
C LEU A 72 10.94 2.60 -5.68
N ASN A 73 11.87 2.29 -4.79
CA ASN A 73 11.51 1.62 -3.53
C ASN A 73 10.79 2.60 -2.61
N GLU A 74 9.67 2.19 -2.02
CA GLU A 74 8.92 2.96 -1.02
C GLU A 74 9.81 3.54 0.10
N PRO A 75 10.69 2.77 0.78
CA PRO A 75 11.55 3.36 1.81
C PRO A 75 12.55 4.37 1.25
N THR A 76 13.01 4.21 0.01
CA THR A 76 13.88 5.20 -0.63
C THR A 76 13.11 6.48 -0.96
N ALA A 77 11.87 6.37 -1.44
CA ALA A 77 11.00 7.52 -1.65
C ALA A 77 10.73 8.30 -0.35
N ALA A 78 10.44 7.58 0.74
CA ALA A 78 10.27 8.17 2.06
C ALA A 78 11.56 8.85 2.57
N ALA A 79 12.72 8.23 2.34
CA ALA A 79 14.01 8.81 2.68
C ALA A 79 14.29 10.10 1.91
N ILE A 80 14.00 10.10 0.60
CA ILE A 80 14.14 11.28 -0.26
C ILE A 80 13.27 12.41 0.27
N ALA A 81 11.99 12.14 0.57
CA ALA A 81 11.08 13.14 1.15
C ALA A 81 11.63 13.71 2.47
N TYR A 82 12.11 12.84 3.37
CA TYR A 82 12.72 13.27 4.63
C TYR A 82 13.99 14.12 4.41
N GLY A 83 14.86 13.73 3.47
CA GLY A 83 16.11 14.42 3.16
C GLY A 83 15.91 15.79 2.50
N PHE A 84 14.86 15.96 1.69
CA PHE A 84 14.49 17.25 1.10
C PHE A 84 13.98 18.24 2.15
N ASP A 85 13.11 17.80 3.06
CA ASP A 85 12.52 18.67 4.08
C ASP A 85 13.51 19.03 5.18
N THR A 86 14.42 18.13 5.52
CA THR A 86 15.39 18.32 6.59
C THR A 86 16.75 18.73 6.05
N LYS A 87 16.87 19.92 5.41
CA LYS A 87 18.14 20.51 4.90
C LYS A 87 19.34 20.06 5.77
N PRO A 88 20.11 19.04 5.39
CA PRO A 88 21.07 18.47 6.32
C PRO A 88 22.23 19.45 6.40
N SER A 89 22.31 20.16 7.52
CA SER A 89 23.55 20.80 7.94
C SER A 89 24.66 19.76 7.86
N HIS A 90 25.72 20.09 7.13
CA HIS A 90 26.90 19.27 6.85
C HIS A 90 27.14 18.11 7.84
N GLY A 91 27.14 16.86 7.36
CA GLY A 91 27.49 15.68 8.15
C GLY A 91 26.91 14.37 7.63
N HIS A 92 27.37 13.24 8.19
CA HIS A 92 26.80 11.92 7.94
C HIS A 92 25.61 11.67 8.87
N ARG A 93 24.49 11.16 8.34
CA ARG A 93 23.34 10.74 9.14
C ARG A 93 22.89 9.34 8.76
N ASN A 94 22.70 8.49 9.75
CA ASN A 94 21.98 7.23 9.57
C ASN A 94 20.51 7.46 9.91
N VAL A 95 19.62 7.04 9.02
CA VAL A 95 18.17 7.16 9.14
C VAL A 95 17.59 5.76 9.16
N PHE A 96 16.74 5.49 10.14
CA PHE A 96 15.94 4.27 10.23
C PHE A 96 14.52 4.59 9.80
N ILE A 97 14.03 3.87 8.80
CA ILE A 97 12.66 3.98 8.30
C ILE A 97 11.90 2.74 8.73
N PHE A 98 10.75 2.98 9.34
CA PHE A 98 9.79 1.97 9.73
C PHE A 98 8.47 2.27 9.03
N ASP A 99 8.05 1.39 8.13
CA ASP A 99 6.81 1.51 7.38
C ASP A 99 5.94 0.27 7.63
N LEU A 100 4.92 0.44 8.47
CA LEU A 100 3.91 -0.59 8.72
C LEU A 100 2.60 -0.17 8.06
N GLY A 101 2.43 -0.62 6.81
CA GLY A 101 1.29 -0.30 5.98
C GLY A 101 0.10 -1.22 6.18
N GLY A 102 -0.88 -1.08 5.30
CA GLY A 102 -2.06 -1.95 5.27
C GLY A 102 -1.77 -3.38 4.79
N GLY A 103 -0.64 -3.59 4.11
CA GLY A 103 -0.31 -4.84 3.43
C GLY A 103 1.06 -5.44 3.75
N THR A 104 1.96 -4.69 4.39
CA THR A 104 3.38 -5.04 4.50
C THR A 104 3.97 -4.33 5.73
N LEU A 105 5.06 -4.89 6.26
CA LEU A 105 6.02 -4.17 7.08
C LEU A 105 7.33 -4.06 6.30
N ASP A 106 7.85 -2.86 6.15
CA ASP A 106 9.14 -2.57 5.55
C ASP A 106 10.00 -1.77 6.53
N VAL A 107 11.24 -2.23 6.72
CA VAL A 107 12.22 -1.63 7.62
C VAL A 107 13.52 -1.42 6.86
N SER A 108 14.05 -0.20 6.92
CA SER A 108 15.32 0.09 6.25
C SER A 108 16.22 1.03 7.05
N VAL A 109 17.52 0.87 6.85
CA VAL A 109 18.54 1.80 7.35
C VAL A 109 19.22 2.43 6.15
N LEU A 110 19.22 3.75 6.09
CA LEU A 110 19.86 4.53 5.04
C LEU A 110 20.93 5.44 5.64
N LYS A 111 22.00 5.67 4.90
CA LYS A 111 23.05 6.64 5.23
C LYS A 111 22.94 7.82 4.25
N PHE A 112 22.79 9.01 4.80
CA PHE A 112 22.89 10.28 4.08
C PHE A 112 24.31 10.82 4.23
N GLU A 113 24.95 11.15 3.12
CA GLU A 113 26.33 11.63 3.08
C GLU A 113 26.53 12.52 1.86
N ASN A 114 26.88 13.80 2.05
CA ASN A 114 27.18 14.74 0.97
C ASN A 114 26.11 14.86 -0.13
N GLY A 115 24.84 14.65 0.21
CA GLY A 115 23.72 14.66 -0.74
C GLY A 115 23.37 13.29 -1.31
N ASP A 116 24.20 12.27 -1.09
CA ASP A 116 23.94 10.89 -1.51
C ASP A 116 23.14 10.12 -0.44
N ILE A 117 22.23 9.26 -0.92
CA ILE A 117 21.43 8.35 -0.10
C ILE A 117 21.87 6.92 -0.38
N ASN A 118 22.51 6.30 0.61
CA ASN A 118 22.99 4.93 0.51
C ASN A 118 22.16 4.00 1.40
N VAL A 119 21.46 3.06 0.80
CA VAL A 119 20.79 1.98 1.53
C VAL A 119 21.84 1.08 2.19
N LYS A 120 21.72 0.86 3.50
CA LYS A 120 22.62 -0.01 4.28
C LYS A 120 22.01 -1.38 4.56
N ALA A 121 20.72 -1.40 4.89
CA ALA A 121 19.99 -2.63 5.14
C ALA A 121 18.51 -2.40 4.81
N ILE A 122 17.86 -3.46 4.32
CA ILE A 122 16.42 -3.52 4.09
C ILE A 122 15.96 -4.90 4.55
N VAL A 123 14.92 -4.93 5.37
CA VAL A 123 14.23 -6.13 5.83
C VAL A 123 12.74 -5.82 5.87
N GLY A 124 11.88 -6.83 5.79
CA GLY A 124 10.45 -6.62 5.93
C GLY A 124 9.72 -7.92 6.22
N ASP A 125 8.44 -7.79 6.53
CA ASP A 125 7.52 -8.91 6.63
C ASP A 125 6.32 -8.68 5.71
N THR A 126 6.20 -9.53 4.71
CA THR A 126 5.08 -9.49 3.77
C THR A 126 3.78 -9.97 4.38
N HIS A 127 3.78 -10.53 5.59
CA HIS A 127 2.61 -11.10 6.27
C HIS A 127 2.29 -10.41 7.60
N LEU A 128 2.97 -9.31 7.94
CA LEU A 128 2.61 -8.46 9.08
C LEU A 128 2.02 -7.15 8.57
N ARG A 129 0.73 -6.93 8.83
CA ARG A 129 -0.06 -5.93 8.11
C ARG A 129 -1.07 -5.24 9.01
N GLY A 130 -1.45 -4.01 8.64
CA GLY A 130 -2.58 -3.29 9.24
C GLY A 130 -3.89 -4.11 9.28
N GLN A 131 -4.08 -5.01 8.32
CA GLN A 131 -5.23 -5.91 8.22
C GLN A 131 -5.24 -7.04 9.26
N ASP A 132 -4.08 -7.43 9.81
CA ASP A 132 -4.03 -8.50 10.82
C ASP A 132 -4.63 -8.03 12.14
N PHE A 133 -4.44 -6.75 12.48
CA PHE A 133 -5.14 -6.11 13.59
C PHE A 133 -6.65 -6.07 13.34
N ASP A 134 -7.09 -5.72 12.12
CA ASP A 134 -8.51 -5.73 11.76
C ASP A 134 -9.10 -7.14 11.89
N ASN A 135 -8.39 -8.15 11.38
CA ASN A 135 -8.82 -9.55 11.44
C ASN A 135 -8.86 -10.07 12.89
N ALA A 136 -7.89 -9.69 13.73
CA ALA A 136 -7.89 -10.02 15.15
C ALA A 136 -9.13 -9.45 15.87
N MET A 137 -9.47 -8.18 15.59
CA MET A 137 -10.70 -7.56 16.10
C MET A 137 -11.96 -8.26 15.57
N VAL A 138 -12.03 -8.55 14.27
CA VAL A 138 -13.16 -9.29 13.68
C VAL A 138 -13.33 -10.64 14.36
N ASN A 139 -12.26 -11.42 14.50
CA ASN A 139 -12.29 -12.73 15.16
C ASN A 139 -12.76 -12.65 16.62
N HIS A 140 -12.35 -11.60 17.33
CA HIS A 140 -12.85 -11.33 18.68
C HIS A 140 -14.36 -11.07 18.66
N PHE A 141 -14.81 -10.13 17.81
CA PHE A 141 -16.22 -9.72 17.80
C PHE A 141 -17.18 -10.77 17.24
N VAL A 142 -16.75 -11.63 16.31
CA VAL A 142 -17.52 -12.81 15.90
C VAL A 142 -17.85 -13.69 17.11
N LYS A 143 -16.86 -13.97 17.97
CA LYS A 143 -17.06 -14.74 19.20
C LYS A 143 -17.97 -14.00 20.20
N VAL A 144 -17.87 -12.67 20.27
CA VAL A 144 -18.76 -11.85 21.10
C VAL A 144 -20.21 -11.92 20.59
N PHE A 145 -20.43 -11.85 19.28
CA PHE A 145 -21.75 -11.98 18.67
C PHE A 145 -22.39 -13.32 19.01
N LEU A 146 -21.65 -14.40 18.83
CA LEU A 146 -22.10 -15.73 19.19
C LEU A 146 -22.43 -15.85 20.69
N ARG A 147 -21.57 -15.32 21.57
CA ARG A 147 -21.79 -15.39 23.02
C ARG A 147 -23.01 -14.59 23.48
N LYS A 148 -23.12 -13.33 23.06
CA LYS A 148 -24.09 -12.34 23.56
C LYS A 148 -25.45 -12.42 22.85
N TYR A 149 -25.45 -12.67 21.54
CA TYR A 149 -26.66 -12.67 20.72
C TYR A 149 -27.05 -14.06 20.21
N LYS A 150 -26.22 -15.08 20.46
CA LYS A 150 -26.45 -16.47 19.97
C LYS A 150 -26.53 -16.57 18.44
N ILE A 151 -25.88 -15.64 17.74
CA ILE A 151 -25.82 -15.60 16.27
C ILE A 151 -24.36 -15.79 15.85
N ASP A 152 -24.10 -16.82 15.04
CA ASP A 152 -22.84 -16.96 14.34
C ASP A 152 -22.93 -16.25 12.99
N ILE A 153 -22.09 -15.22 12.82
CA ILE A 153 -22.02 -14.43 11.59
C ILE A 153 -20.88 -14.90 10.67
N SER A 154 -20.06 -15.85 11.09
CA SER A 154 -18.85 -16.27 10.35
C SER A 154 -19.14 -16.82 8.96
N GLY A 155 -20.33 -17.41 8.76
CA GLY A 155 -20.81 -17.93 7.49
C GLY A 155 -21.46 -16.91 6.55
N ASP A 156 -21.62 -15.64 6.97
CA ASP A 156 -22.18 -14.57 6.13
C ASP A 156 -21.08 -13.59 5.69
N PRO A 157 -20.59 -13.68 4.44
CA PRO A 157 -19.53 -12.81 3.93
C PRO A 157 -19.90 -11.31 3.99
N ARG A 158 -21.19 -10.97 3.82
CA ARG A 158 -21.66 -9.58 3.87
C ARG A 158 -21.65 -9.07 5.31
N ALA A 159 -22.08 -9.87 6.27
CA ALA A 159 -22.01 -9.53 7.69
C ALA A 159 -20.56 -9.37 8.16
N VAL A 160 -19.68 -10.31 7.80
CA VAL A 160 -18.25 -10.26 8.13
C VAL A 160 -17.59 -9.01 7.51
N ARG A 161 -17.91 -8.68 6.25
CA ARG A 161 -17.40 -7.46 5.60
C ARG A 161 -17.82 -6.19 6.35
N ARG A 162 -19.09 -6.09 6.76
CA ARG A 162 -19.60 -4.96 7.55
C ARG A 162 -18.89 -4.85 8.90
N LEU A 163 -18.68 -5.98 9.58
CA LEU A 163 -17.94 -6.02 10.83
C LEU A 163 -16.48 -5.59 10.63
N LYS A 164 -15.81 -6.04 9.55
CA LYS A 164 -14.43 -5.65 9.23
C LYS A 164 -14.30 -4.14 9.05
N THR A 165 -15.21 -3.50 8.30
CA THR A 165 -15.24 -2.04 8.16
C THR A 165 -15.41 -1.32 9.51
N ALA A 166 -16.29 -1.83 10.38
CA ALA A 166 -16.45 -1.27 11.72
C ALA A 166 -15.21 -1.45 12.60
N CYS A 167 -14.58 -2.63 12.56
CA CYS A 167 -13.35 -2.92 13.31
C CYS A 167 -12.20 -2.02 12.87
N GLU A 168 -12.02 -1.84 11.56
CA GLU A 168 -10.98 -0.99 11.00
C GLU A 168 -11.15 0.48 11.41
N ARG A 169 -12.40 0.98 11.40
CA ARG A 169 -12.74 2.29 11.96
C ARG A 169 -12.45 2.38 13.46
N SER A 170 -12.84 1.38 14.24
CA SER A 170 -12.59 1.34 15.69
C SER A 170 -11.10 1.27 16.02
N LYS A 171 -10.30 0.50 15.27
CA LYS A 171 -8.84 0.46 15.38
C LYS A 171 -8.25 1.86 15.29
N ARG A 172 -8.64 2.63 14.26
CA ARG A 172 -8.17 4.01 14.07
C ARG A 172 -8.56 4.93 15.25
N ILE A 173 -9.79 4.79 15.77
CA ILE A 173 -10.26 5.59 16.91
C ILE A 173 -9.45 5.28 18.18
N LEU A 174 -9.14 4.01 18.42
CA LEU A 174 -8.37 3.57 19.59
C LEU A 174 -6.90 4.02 19.54
N SER A 175 -6.36 4.36 18.36
CA SER A 175 -5.02 4.94 18.24
C SER A 175 -4.92 6.38 18.70
N VAL A 176 -6.05 7.08 18.91
CA VAL A 176 -6.10 8.49 19.31
C VAL A 176 -6.65 8.66 20.72
N ASN A 177 -7.63 7.84 21.10
CA ASN A 177 -8.32 7.93 22.39
C ASN A 177 -7.85 6.81 23.32
N THR A 178 -6.85 7.11 24.15
CA THR A 178 -6.42 6.29 25.30
C THR A 178 -6.99 6.83 26.60
#